data_AF-A0A5U3IK97-F1
#
_entry.id   AF-A0A5U3IK97-F1
#
_cell.length_a   1.000
_cell.length_b   1.000
_cell.length_c   1.000
_cell.angle_alpha   90.00
_cell.angle_beta   90.00
_cell.angle_gamma   90.00
#
_symmetry.space_group_name_H-M   'P 1'
#
loop_
_entity.id
_entity.type
_entity.pdbx_description
1 polymer ?
#
loop_
_entity_poly.entity_id
_entity_poly.type
_entity_poly.pdbx_seq_one_letter_code
_entity_poly.pdbx_strand_id
1 'polypeptide(L)'
;MPLISGVLKDGAGQPVTDCTIQLRAMNTTSAVIVTTTASVGANAGAYSFDAQAGRYEVILSIPGRQPQKVGVIDVYSDSQDGTLNDFLTAQNGDYLTPDAMKRFEAMTKKAEDAANQASQSAGSMEQIRNDAQAARDAAVTAGEGAKTAGREAEQSKNDALNAANSAAQSEQNAASSAAAAGAAKDDAARSATEAKDAAAQSAQSAANAAQSELNAKASETAAAKSSSDAEAQATAATQAAATAASDAVASAVPAAAQQIRSEIQDDVTRAEQSATAAAGSATAAAASEQQAAQALK
;
A
#
# COMPACT_ATOMS: atom_id res chain seq x y z
N MET A 1 -14.54 3.58 -105.37
CA MET A 1 -15.30 4.21 -106.45
C MET A 1 -16.43 3.25 -106.75
N PRO A 2 -17.70 3.63 -106.51
CA PRO A 2 -18.81 2.75 -106.83
C PRO A 2 -18.92 2.56 -108.34
N LEU A 3 -19.17 1.32 -108.76
CA LEU A 3 -19.46 0.96 -110.14
C LEU A 3 -20.96 1.18 -110.40
N ILE A 4 -21.29 2.07 -111.33
CA ILE A 4 -22.67 2.28 -111.77
C ILE A 4 -22.88 1.54 -113.09
N SER A 5 -23.66 0.47 -113.06
CA SER A 5 -23.89 -0.39 -114.23
C SER A 5 -25.34 -0.86 -114.31
N GLY A 6 -25.82 -1.10 -115.53
CA GLY A 6 -27.18 -1.55 -115.76
C GLY A 6 -27.62 -1.45 -117.22
N VAL A 7 -28.92 -1.64 -117.45
CA VAL A 7 -29.55 -1.48 -118.77
C VAL A 7 -30.53 -0.32 -118.72
N LEU A 8 -30.32 0.69 -119.58
CA LEU A 8 -31.28 1.78 -119.79
C LEU A 8 -32.50 1.23 -120.55
N LYS A 9 -33.65 1.33 -119.91
CA LYS A 9 -34.94 0.90 -120.46
C LYS A 9 -35.82 2.12 -120.71
N ASP A 10 -36.58 2.12 -121.81
CA ASP A 10 -37.61 3.12 -122.06
C ASP A 10 -38.87 2.88 -121.21
N GLY A 11 -39.87 3.75 -121.33
CA GLY A 11 -41.16 3.60 -120.65
C GLY A 11 -41.98 2.36 -121.08
N ALA A 12 -41.52 1.62 -122.10
CA ALA A 12 -42.08 0.35 -122.56
C ALA A 12 -41.21 -0.86 -122.17
N GLY A 13 -40.12 -0.65 -121.40
CA GLY A 13 -39.21 -1.69 -120.94
C GLY A 13 -38.21 -2.18 -121.99
N GLN A 14 -38.15 -1.57 -123.18
CA GLN A 14 -37.23 -1.92 -124.24
C GLN A 14 -35.86 -1.27 -124.02
N PRO A 15 -34.75 -1.96 -124.34
CA PRO A 15 -33.41 -1.39 -124.22
C PRO A 15 -33.22 -0.24 -125.21
N VAL A 16 -32.80 0.92 -124.71
CA VAL A 16 -32.52 2.09 -125.55
C VAL A 16 -31.13 1.94 -126.18
N THR A 17 -31.08 1.53 -127.45
CA THR A 17 -29.84 1.41 -128.22
C THR A 17 -29.26 2.80 -128.55
N ASP A 18 -27.93 2.91 -128.58
CA ASP A 18 -27.18 4.12 -128.97
C ASP A 18 -27.42 5.37 -128.10
N CYS A 19 -27.83 5.20 -126.83
CA CYS A 19 -27.94 6.30 -125.87
C CYS A 19 -26.58 6.71 -125.30
N THR A 20 -26.39 8.00 -125.04
CA THR A 20 -25.24 8.54 -124.31
C THR A 20 -25.68 9.07 -122.95
N ILE A 21 -25.11 8.55 -121.86
CA ILE A 21 -25.29 9.07 -120.50
C ILE A 21 -24.23 10.14 -120.26
N GLN A 22 -24.68 11.36 -119.96
CA GLN A 22 -23.83 12.47 -119.60
C GLN A 22 -23.96 12.74 -118.10
N LEU A 23 -22.82 12.72 -117.41
CA LEU A 23 -22.72 13.11 -116.00
C LEU A 23 -22.04 14.46 -115.90
N ARG A 24 -22.78 15.45 -115.40
CA ARG A 24 -22.27 16.80 -115.18
C ARG A 24 -22.11 17.03 -113.68
N ALA A 25 -20.88 17.19 -113.20
CA ALA A 25 -20.65 17.52 -111.80
C ALA A 25 -21.32 18.86 -111.44
N MET A 26 -22.08 18.89 -110.33
CA MET A 26 -22.77 20.10 -109.84
C MET A 26 -21.93 20.90 -108.85
N ASN A 27 -21.00 20.23 -108.15
CA ASN A 27 -20.07 20.85 -107.21
C ASN A 27 -18.64 20.45 -107.59
N THR A 28 -17.69 21.39 -107.50
CA THR A 28 -16.26 21.05 -107.57
C THR A 28 -15.90 20.23 -106.33
N THR A 29 -15.51 18.97 -106.52
CA THR A 29 -14.96 18.13 -105.45
C THR A 29 -13.44 18.10 -105.55
N SER A 30 -12.77 17.48 -104.56
CA SER A 30 -11.30 17.28 -104.59
C SER A 30 -10.81 16.48 -105.80
N ALA A 31 -11.71 15.87 -106.58
CA ALA A 31 -11.36 14.96 -107.66
C ALA A 31 -12.10 15.21 -108.98
N VAL A 32 -13.24 15.91 -108.97
CA VAL A 32 -13.97 16.30 -110.18
C VAL A 32 -14.25 17.80 -110.19
N ILE A 33 -13.89 18.47 -111.27
CA ILE A 33 -14.10 19.91 -111.47
C ILE A 33 -15.47 20.13 -112.10
N VAL A 34 -16.25 21.08 -111.55
CA VAL A 34 -17.52 21.53 -112.16
C VAL A 34 -17.26 21.92 -113.63
N THR A 35 -18.09 21.46 -114.57
CA THR A 35 -17.92 21.59 -116.05
C THR A 35 -17.18 20.44 -116.77
N THR A 36 -16.83 19.35 -116.09
CA THR A 36 -16.41 18.11 -116.78
C THR A 36 -17.62 17.23 -117.07
N THR A 37 -17.85 16.88 -118.33
CA THR A 37 -18.93 15.97 -118.74
C THR A 37 -18.33 14.60 -119.07
N ALA A 38 -18.57 13.60 -118.23
CA ALA A 38 -18.29 12.21 -118.61
C ALA A 38 -19.42 11.73 -119.53
N SER A 39 -19.09 11.30 -120.75
CA SER A 39 -20.05 10.74 -121.70
C SER A 39 -19.81 9.24 -121.83
N VAL A 40 -20.80 8.44 -121.43
CA VAL A 40 -20.73 6.97 -121.50
C VAL A 40 -21.73 6.49 -122.55
N GLY A 41 -21.23 5.84 -123.60
CA GLY A 41 -22.07 5.23 -124.63
C GLY A 41 -22.67 3.92 -124.14
N ALA A 42 -23.98 3.73 -124.38
CA ALA A 42 -24.68 2.50 -124.06
C ALA A 42 -24.74 1.57 -125.29
N ASN A 43 -24.04 0.43 -125.22
CA ASN A 43 -24.09 -0.60 -126.27
C ASN A 43 -25.25 -1.55 -125.99
N ALA A 44 -26.21 -1.64 -126.91
CA ALA A 44 -27.45 -2.41 -126.73
C ALA A 44 -28.25 -2.03 -125.46
N GLY A 45 -28.15 -0.77 -125.02
CA GLY A 45 -28.79 -0.27 -123.80
C GLY A 45 -28.03 -0.55 -122.50
N ALA A 46 -26.96 -1.35 -122.52
CA ALA A 46 -26.13 -1.59 -121.34
C ALA A 46 -25.08 -0.48 -121.14
N TYR A 47 -24.95 0.00 -119.92
CA TYR A 47 -23.92 0.97 -119.50
C TYR A 47 -23.15 0.43 -118.29
N SER A 48 -21.87 0.80 -118.20
CA SER A 48 -21.01 0.49 -117.07
C SER A 48 -19.90 1.53 -116.99
N PHE A 49 -19.75 2.18 -115.84
CA PHE A 49 -18.70 3.16 -115.60
C PHE A 49 -18.42 3.32 -114.10
N ASP A 50 -17.18 3.64 -113.76
CA ASP A 50 -16.79 4.01 -112.39
C ASP A 50 -17.19 5.47 -112.12
N ALA A 51 -18.00 5.68 -111.08
CA ALA A 51 -18.39 7.02 -110.66
C ALA A 51 -17.49 7.49 -109.51
N GLN A 52 -16.94 8.70 -109.63
CA GLN A 52 -16.16 9.31 -108.55
C GLN A 52 -17.09 9.99 -107.53
N ALA A 53 -16.67 10.10 -106.27
CA ALA A 53 -17.49 10.73 -105.24
C ALA A 53 -17.79 12.21 -105.57
N GLY A 54 -19.08 12.54 -105.63
CA GLY A 54 -19.57 13.86 -106.00
C GLY A 54 -21.07 13.87 -106.29
N ARG A 55 -21.63 15.08 -106.41
CA ARG A 55 -23.02 15.31 -106.84
C ARG A 55 -23.04 15.56 -108.35
N TYR A 56 -23.79 14.75 -109.09
CA TYR A 56 -23.86 14.82 -110.55
C TYR A 56 -25.29 15.03 -111.04
N GLU A 57 -25.43 15.94 -112.00
CA GLU A 57 -26.61 16.04 -112.85
C GLU A 57 -26.50 15.02 -113.98
N VAL A 58 -27.51 14.16 -114.08
CA VAL A 58 -27.57 13.08 -115.07
C VAL A 58 -28.44 13.53 -116.25
N ILE A 59 -27.85 13.49 -117.45
CA ILE A 59 -28.49 13.88 -118.71
C ILE A 59 -28.41 12.70 -119.69
N LEU A 60 -29.53 12.33 -120.31
CA LEU A 60 -29.57 11.30 -121.35
C LEU A 60 -29.71 11.92 -122.73
N SER A 61 -28.86 11.52 -123.67
CA SER A 61 -28.90 11.93 -125.07
C SER A 61 -29.17 10.71 -125.96
N ILE A 62 -30.32 10.71 -126.64
CA ILE A 62 -30.78 9.64 -127.54
C ILE A 62 -30.78 10.18 -128.98
N PRO A 63 -30.23 9.47 -129.98
CA PRO A 63 -30.25 9.91 -131.38
C PRO A 63 -31.67 10.24 -131.85
N GLY A 64 -31.87 11.47 -132.35
CA GLY A 64 -33.17 11.98 -132.80
C GLY A 64 -34.02 12.65 -131.73
N ARG A 65 -33.57 12.74 -130.47
CA ARG A 65 -34.22 13.54 -129.40
C ARG A 65 -33.26 14.56 -128.78
N GLN A 66 -33.81 15.66 -128.27
CA GLN A 66 -33.01 16.61 -127.48
C GLN A 66 -32.52 15.95 -126.18
N PRO A 67 -31.29 16.22 -125.73
CA PRO A 67 -30.79 15.73 -124.44
C PRO A 67 -31.73 16.13 -123.30
N GLN A 68 -32.11 15.17 -122.45
CA GLN A 68 -33.02 15.39 -121.33
C GLN A 68 -32.32 15.11 -119.99
N LYS A 69 -32.48 16.03 -119.05
CA LYS A 69 -32.10 15.83 -117.65
C LYS A 69 -33.04 14.82 -117.02
N VAL A 70 -32.49 13.73 -116.47
CA VAL A 70 -33.26 12.67 -115.80
C VAL A 70 -33.23 12.77 -114.28
N GLY A 71 -32.25 13.48 -113.71
CA GLY A 71 -32.22 13.76 -112.28
C GLY A 71 -30.83 14.15 -111.78
N VAL A 72 -30.68 14.12 -110.47
CA VAL A 72 -29.42 14.38 -109.78
C VAL A 72 -29.11 13.16 -108.92
N ILE A 73 -27.86 12.69 -108.95
CA ILE A 73 -27.38 11.60 -108.13
C ILE A 73 -26.29 12.10 -107.18
N ASP A 74 -26.27 11.51 -105.98
CA ASP A 74 -25.21 11.71 -104.98
C ASP A 74 -24.38 10.45 -104.85
N VAL A 75 -23.11 10.53 -105.23
CA VAL A 75 -22.16 9.41 -105.18
C VAL A 75 -21.18 9.66 -104.04
N TYR A 76 -21.14 8.78 -103.05
CA TYR A 76 -20.18 8.84 -101.93
C TYR A 76 -19.05 7.83 -102.10
N SER A 77 -17.97 7.98 -101.33
CA SER A 77 -16.82 7.05 -101.35
C SER A 77 -17.14 5.65 -100.85
N ASP A 78 -18.16 5.55 -99.99
CA ASP A 78 -18.68 4.34 -99.34
C ASP A 78 -20.02 3.88 -99.94
N SER A 79 -20.48 4.51 -101.02
CA SER A 79 -21.67 4.04 -101.75
C SER A 79 -21.43 2.65 -102.33
N GLN A 80 -22.46 1.79 -102.27
CA GLN A 80 -22.43 0.46 -102.88
C GLN A 80 -22.62 0.54 -104.40
N ASP A 81 -22.12 -0.46 -105.11
CA ASP A 81 -22.34 -0.62 -106.55
C ASP A 81 -23.84 -0.82 -106.84
N GLY A 82 -24.35 -0.19 -107.89
CA GLY A 82 -25.78 -0.16 -108.15
C GLY A 82 -26.15 0.38 -109.53
N THR A 83 -27.44 0.37 -109.84
CA THR A 83 -27.93 0.93 -111.11
C THR A 83 -28.08 2.44 -111.01
N LEU A 84 -28.02 3.14 -112.14
CA LEU A 84 -28.29 4.59 -112.19
C LEU A 84 -29.66 4.95 -111.59
N ASN A 85 -30.64 4.06 -111.71
CA ASN A 85 -31.97 4.25 -111.12
C ASN A 85 -31.96 4.16 -109.58
N ASP A 86 -31.10 3.32 -108.99
CA ASP A 86 -30.97 3.20 -107.53
C ASP A 86 -30.40 4.51 -106.94
N PHE A 87 -29.40 5.06 -107.60
CA PHE A 87 -28.84 6.36 -107.23
C PHE A 87 -29.80 7.54 -107.46
N LEU A 88 -30.71 7.45 -108.45
CA LEU A 88 -31.75 8.46 -108.68
C LEU A 88 -32.92 8.37 -107.69
N THR A 89 -33.12 7.22 -107.04
CA THR A 89 -34.24 6.98 -106.11
C THR A 89 -33.83 7.03 -104.63
N ALA A 90 -32.53 7.03 -104.33
CA ALA A 90 -32.02 7.16 -102.96
C ALA A 90 -32.38 8.52 -102.33
N GLN A 91 -33.44 8.57 -101.51
CA GLN A 91 -33.75 9.70 -100.63
C GLN A 91 -32.91 9.61 -99.34
N ASN A 92 -31.87 10.44 -99.20
CA ASN A 92 -30.97 10.39 -98.04
C ASN A 92 -31.48 11.28 -96.87
N GLY A 93 -31.91 10.64 -95.77
CA GLY A 93 -32.55 11.25 -94.59
C GLY A 93 -31.62 11.68 -93.44
N ASP A 94 -30.31 11.79 -93.65
CA ASP A 94 -29.33 11.97 -92.55
C ASP A 94 -28.97 13.43 -92.23
N TYR A 95 -29.77 14.39 -92.70
CA TYR A 95 -29.44 15.83 -92.64
C TYR A 95 -30.05 16.60 -91.44
N LEU A 96 -30.72 15.94 -90.48
CA LEU A 96 -31.56 16.62 -89.47
C LEU A 96 -31.05 16.67 -88.02
N THR A 97 -29.81 16.24 -87.71
CA THR A 97 -29.21 16.53 -86.38
C THR A 97 -27.94 17.37 -86.52
N PRO A 98 -28.00 18.70 -86.29
CA PRO A 98 -26.82 19.55 -86.27
C PRO A 98 -25.83 19.10 -85.18
N ASP A 99 -24.54 19.04 -85.50
CA ASP A 99 -23.45 18.70 -84.56
C ASP A 99 -23.45 19.50 -83.24
N ALA A 100 -24.08 20.67 -83.23
CA ALA A 100 -24.27 21.48 -82.03
C ALA A 100 -25.11 20.76 -80.94
N MET A 101 -26.14 19.99 -81.32
CA MET A 101 -26.98 19.27 -80.35
C MET A 101 -26.23 18.11 -79.69
N LYS A 102 -25.44 17.35 -80.46
CA LYS A 102 -24.59 16.27 -79.91
C LYS A 102 -23.54 16.82 -78.93
N ARG A 103 -22.98 17.99 -79.20
CA ARG A 103 -22.04 18.67 -78.28
C ARG A 103 -22.73 19.18 -77.01
N PHE A 104 -23.95 19.70 -77.12
CA PHE A 104 -24.73 20.14 -75.96
C PHE A 104 -25.10 18.97 -75.05
N GLU A 105 -25.57 17.86 -75.61
CA GLU A 105 -25.88 16.64 -74.84
C GLU A 105 -24.64 16.08 -74.12
N ALA A 106 -23.49 16.03 -74.79
CA ALA A 106 -22.22 15.62 -74.17
C ALA A 106 -21.79 16.57 -73.02
N MET A 107 -22.04 17.88 -73.16
CA MET A 107 -21.75 18.87 -72.12
C MET A 107 -22.68 18.72 -70.92
N THR A 108 -23.98 18.51 -71.14
CA THR A 108 -24.96 18.27 -70.06
C THR A 108 -24.64 17.01 -69.28
N LYS A 109 -24.31 15.90 -69.97
CA LYS A 109 -23.89 14.66 -69.31
C LYS A 109 -22.63 14.86 -68.47
N LYS A 110 -21.64 15.60 -68.98
CA LYS A 110 -20.43 15.94 -68.23
C LYS A 110 -20.74 16.83 -67.00
N ALA A 111 -21.73 17.72 -67.10
CA ALA A 111 -22.17 18.55 -65.98
C ALA A 111 -22.90 17.73 -64.90
N GLU A 112 -23.74 16.78 -65.30
CA GLU A 112 -24.39 15.83 -64.38
C GLU A 112 -23.36 14.92 -63.69
N ASP A 113 -22.41 14.37 -64.44
CA ASP A 113 -21.32 13.55 -63.88
C ASP A 113 -20.46 14.36 -62.90
N ALA A 114 -20.14 15.61 -63.22
CA ALA A 114 -19.41 16.51 -62.32
C ALA A 114 -20.22 16.85 -61.06
N ALA A 115 -21.53 17.09 -61.17
CA ALA A 115 -22.41 17.32 -60.03
C ALA A 115 -22.52 16.08 -59.13
N ASN A 116 -22.61 14.89 -59.73
CA ASN A 116 -22.63 13.62 -59.00
C ASN A 116 -21.32 13.37 -58.26
N GLN A 117 -20.16 13.62 -58.89
CA GLN A 117 -18.85 13.52 -58.24
C GLN A 117 -18.70 14.54 -57.11
N ALA A 118 -19.20 15.78 -57.30
CA ALA A 118 -19.20 16.79 -56.25
C ALA A 118 -20.07 16.39 -55.05
N SER A 119 -21.26 15.82 -55.30
CA SER A 119 -22.15 15.31 -54.26
C SER A 119 -21.51 14.16 -53.47
N GLN A 120 -20.90 13.19 -54.16
CA GLN A 120 -20.16 12.09 -53.51
C GLN A 120 -18.97 12.60 -52.69
N SER A 121 -18.25 13.59 -53.21
CA SER A 121 -17.14 14.23 -52.51
C SER A 121 -17.59 14.99 -51.26
N ALA A 122 -18.75 15.67 -51.33
CA ALA A 122 -19.36 16.34 -50.19
C ALA A 122 -19.77 15.33 -49.10
N GLY A 123 -20.42 14.23 -49.46
CA GLY A 123 -20.77 13.15 -48.52
C GLY A 123 -19.53 12.51 -47.87
N SER A 124 -18.47 12.31 -48.65
CA SER A 124 -17.18 11.80 -48.13
C SER A 124 -16.54 12.80 -47.16
N MET A 125 -16.61 14.10 -47.43
CA MET A 125 -16.12 15.13 -46.52
C MET A 125 -16.94 15.24 -45.23
N GLU A 126 -18.26 15.06 -45.29
CA GLU A 126 -19.10 14.97 -44.08
C GLU A 126 -18.71 13.79 -43.21
N GLN A 127 -18.47 12.62 -43.82
CA GLN A 127 -17.98 11.44 -43.10
C GLN A 127 -16.62 11.72 -42.45
N ILE A 128 -15.66 12.30 -43.18
CA ILE A 128 -14.34 12.67 -42.62
C ILE A 128 -14.47 13.66 -41.46
N ARG A 129 -15.39 14.63 -41.54
CA ARG A 129 -15.65 15.57 -40.44
C ARG A 129 -16.18 14.84 -39.20
N ASN A 130 -17.13 13.92 -39.38
CA ASN A 130 -17.68 13.13 -38.30
C ASN A 130 -16.61 12.23 -37.66
N ASP A 131 -15.78 11.57 -38.47
CA ASP A 131 -14.67 10.74 -38.00
C ASP A 131 -13.62 11.57 -37.24
N ALA A 132 -13.29 12.77 -37.75
CA ALA A 132 -12.38 13.68 -37.08
C ALA A 132 -12.95 14.21 -35.75
N GLN A 133 -14.26 14.46 -35.67
CA GLN A 133 -14.92 14.84 -34.43
C GLN A 133 -14.92 13.69 -33.42
N ALA A 134 -15.28 12.47 -33.85
CA ALA A 134 -15.24 11.28 -33.00
C ALA A 134 -13.82 11.01 -32.47
N ALA A 135 -12.79 11.18 -33.30
CA ALA A 135 -11.40 11.05 -32.88
C ALA A 135 -10.99 12.12 -31.84
N ARG A 136 -11.47 13.36 -31.99
CA ARG A 136 -11.23 14.42 -30.99
C ARG A 136 -11.91 14.10 -29.66
N ASP A 137 -13.17 13.67 -29.69
CA ASP A 137 -13.92 13.33 -28.49
C ASP A 137 -13.27 12.15 -27.75
N ALA A 138 -12.85 11.11 -28.50
CA ALA A 138 -12.10 9.98 -27.95
C ALA A 138 -10.76 10.42 -27.31
N ALA A 139 -10.04 11.36 -27.92
CA ALA A 139 -8.81 11.90 -27.37
C ALA A 139 -9.05 12.72 -26.09
N VAL A 140 -10.14 13.48 -26.01
CA VAL A 140 -10.55 14.19 -24.79
C VAL A 140 -10.88 13.22 -23.68
N THR A 141 -11.73 12.22 -23.94
CA THR A 141 -12.08 11.18 -22.95
C THR A 141 -10.85 10.42 -22.46
N ALA A 142 -9.92 10.06 -23.37
CA ALA A 142 -8.66 9.42 -22.99
C ALA A 142 -7.80 10.34 -22.11
N GLY A 143 -7.74 11.64 -22.43
CA GLY A 143 -7.01 12.64 -21.63
C GLY A 143 -7.61 12.83 -20.23
N GLU A 144 -8.94 12.79 -20.09
CA GLU A 144 -9.62 12.83 -18.80
C GLU A 144 -9.38 11.54 -18.00
N GLY A 145 -9.48 10.38 -18.65
CA GLY A 145 -9.15 9.10 -18.05
C GLY A 145 -7.72 9.05 -17.49
N ALA A 146 -6.75 9.55 -18.27
CA ALA A 146 -5.36 9.64 -17.83
C ALA A 146 -5.18 10.57 -16.62
N LYS A 147 -5.90 11.70 -16.57
CA LYS A 147 -5.89 12.60 -15.40
C LYS A 147 -6.48 11.94 -14.16
N THR A 148 -7.58 11.21 -14.31
CA THR A 148 -8.21 10.48 -13.20
C THR A 148 -7.28 9.39 -12.67
N ALA A 149 -6.72 8.56 -13.56
CA ALA A 149 -5.74 7.54 -13.19
C ALA A 149 -4.52 8.15 -12.47
N GLY A 150 -4.05 9.32 -12.91
CA GLY A 150 -2.97 10.05 -12.23
C GLY A 150 -3.34 10.46 -10.79
N ARG A 151 -4.57 10.92 -10.55
CA ARG A 151 -5.04 11.27 -9.20
C ARG A 151 -5.18 10.03 -8.31
N GLU A 152 -5.72 8.94 -8.84
CA GLU A 152 -5.87 7.67 -8.11
C GLU A 152 -4.51 7.07 -7.74
N ALA A 153 -3.51 7.19 -8.63
CA ALA A 153 -2.15 6.77 -8.35
C ALA A 153 -1.51 7.61 -7.23
N GLU A 154 -1.68 8.94 -7.25
CA GLU A 154 -1.15 9.82 -6.18
C GLU A 154 -1.88 9.57 -4.85
N GLN A 155 -3.18 9.33 -4.88
CA GLN A 155 -3.93 8.93 -3.68
C GLN A 155 -3.43 7.59 -3.13
N SER A 156 -3.25 6.58 -3.99
CA SER A 156 -2.72 5.27 -3.59
C SER A 156 -1.33 5.38 -2.98
N LYS A 157 -0.47 6.25 -3.52
CA LYS A 157 0.85 6.57 -2.95
C LYS A 157 0.72 7.20 -1.56
N ASN A 158 -0.20 8.15 -1.37
CA ASN A 158 -0.44 8.77 -0.06
C ASN A 158 -0.98 7.76 0.96
N ASP A 159 -1.89 6.88 0.54
CA ASP A 159 -2.42 5.81 1.39
C ASP A 159 -1.31 4.84 1.82
N ALA A 160 -0.40 4.49 0.90
CA ALA A 160 0.77 3.67 1.20
C ALA A 160 1.73 4.36 2.19
N LEU A 161 1.97 5.68 2.04
CA LEU A 161 2.78 6.45 2.98
C LEU A 161 2.13 6.52 4.38
N ASN A 162 0.82 6.72 4.44
CA ASN A 162 0.06 6.73 5.70
C ASN A 162 0.11 5.37 6.39
N ALA A 163 -0.03 4.29 5.64
CA ALA A 163 0.09 2.93 6.14
C ALA A 163 1.51 2.66 6.68
N ALA A 164 2.55 3.09 5.97
CA ALA A 164 3.94 2.97 6.42
C ALA A 164 4.19 3.75 7.73
N ASN A 165 3.66 4.98 7.84
CA ASN A 165 3.78 5.79 9.06
C ASN A 165 3.06 5.15 10.24
N SER A 166 1.86 4.58 10.02
CA SER A 166 1.10 3.87 11.05
C SER A 166 1.82 2.59 11.51
N ALA A 167 2.46 1.88 10.59
CA ALA A 167 3.30 0.72 10.91
C ALA A 167 4.51 1.12 11.76
N ALA A 168 5.23 2.20 11.38
CA ALA A 168 6.36 2.71 12.14
C ALA A 168 5.97 3.16 13.57
N GLN A 169 4.82 3.83 13.72
CA GLN A 169 4.30 4.20 15.04
C GLN A 169 3.95 2.96 15.88
N SER A 170 3.38 1.93 15.25
CA SER A 170 3.05 0.67 15.94
C SER A 170 4.31 -0.06 16.40
N GLU A 171 5.38 -0.05 15.61
CA GLU A 171 6.69 -0.61 15.98
C GLU A 171 7.28 0.14 17.18
N GLN A 172 7.22 1.47 17.19
CA GLN A 172 7.68 2.27 18.34
C GLN A 172 6.89 1.99 19.61
N ASN A 173 5.57 1.83 19.50
CA ASN A 173 4.71 1.47 20.62
C ASN A 173 5.02 0.07 21.16
N ALA A 174 5.28 -0.89 20.26
CA ALA A 174 5.69 -2.25 20.63
C ALA A 174 7.05 -2.25 21.36
N ALA A 175 8.02 -1.48 20.85
CA ALA A 175 9.33 -1.33 21.50
C ALA A 175 9.22 -0.70 22.90
N SER A 176 8.40 0.33 23.05
CA SER A 176 8.13 0.97 24.35
C SER A 176 7.46 0.00 25.33
N SER A 177 6.51 -0.80 24.84
CA SER A 177 5.82 -1.82 25.65
C SER A 177 6.78 -2.92 26.10
N ALA A 178 7.68 -3.36 25.21
CA ALA A 178 8.72 -4.33 25.54
C ALA A 178 9.69 -3.79 26.60
N ALA A 179 10.09 -2.52 26.50
CA ALA A 179 10.94 -1.87 27.51
C ALA A 179 10.23 -1.77 28.88
N ALA A 180 8.95 -1.39 28.90
CA ALA A 180 8.16 -1.35 30.13
C ALA A 180 8.00 -2.74 30.77
N ALA A 181 7.79 -3.78 29.96
CA ALA A 181 7.76 -5.16 30.44
C ALA A 181 9.12 -5.61 31.02
N GLY A 182 10.23 -5.19 30.41
CA GLY A 182 11.58 -5.40 30.92
C GLY A 182 11.77 -4.76 32.30
N ALA A 183 11.40 -3.49 32.45
CA ALA A 183 11.48 -2.79 33.74
C ALA A 183 10.61 -3.46 34.82
N ALA A 184 9.38 -3.85 34.48
CA ALA A 184 8.49 -4.55 35.41
C ALA A 184 9.05 -5.91 35.87
N LYS A 185 9.77 -6.63 34.99
CA LYS A 185 10.47 -7.86 35.35
C LYS A 185 11.59 -7.59 36.35
N ASP A 186 12.39 -6.54 36.12
CA ASP A 186 13.50 -6.19 37.01
C ASP A 186 12.99 -5.72 38.38
N ASP A 187 11.92 -4.92 38.40
CA ASP A 187 11.24 -4.51 39.64
C ASP A 187 10.70 -5.72 40.41
N ALA A 188 10.07 -6.68 39.72
CA ALA A 188 9.60 -7.91 40.36
C ALA A 188 10.75 -8.74 40.95
N ALA A 189 11.89 -8.83 40.26
CA ALA A 189 13.08 -9.52 40.77
C ALA A 189 13.67 -8.81 41.99
N ARG A 190 13.69 -7.48 41.99
CA ARG A 190 14.11 -6.67 43.13
C ARG A 190 13.19 -6.89 44.33
N SER A 191 11.87 -6.79 44.14
CA SER A 191 10.90 -7.03 45.22
C SER A 191 11.00 -8.45 45.78
N ALA A 192 11.25 -9.46 44.94
CA ALA A 192 11.49 -10.82 45.42
C ALA A 192 12.75 -10.94 46.30
N THR A 193 13.80 -10.20 45.96
CA THR A 193 15.04 -10.15 46.76
C THR A 193 14.80 -9.44 48.09
N GLU A 194 14.14 -8.27 48.06
CA GLU A 194 13.79 -7.51 49.26
C GLU A 194 12.89 -8.34 50.22
N ALA A 195 11.95 -9.11 49.67
CA ALA A 195 11.12 -10.03 50.47
C ALA A 195 11.94 -11.15 51.13
N LYS A 196 12.93 -11.70 50.42
CA LYS A 196 13.84 -12.71 50.98
C LYS A 196 14.69 -12.14 52.11
N ASP A 197 15.21 -10.93 51.94
CA ASP A 197 16.01 -10.25 52.95
C ASP A 197 15.17 -9.91 54.19
N ALA A 198 13.94 -9.44 53.99
CA ALA A 198 13.00 -9.21 55.08
C ALA A 198 12.68 -10.50 55.86
N ALA A 199 12.49 -11.63 55.17
CA ALA A 199 12.29 -12.93 55.81
C ALA A 199 13.52 -13.34 56.65
N ALA A 200 14.74 -13.11 56.15
CA ALA A 200 15.97 -13.38 56.88
C ALA A 200 16.12 -12.50 58.14
N GLN A 201 15.79 -11.21 58.05
CA GLN A 201 15.80 -10.29 59.19
C GLN A 201 14.76 -10.68 60.25
N SER A 202 13.59 -11.14 59.82
CA SER A 202 12.56 -11.66 60.73
C SER A 202 13.03 -12.91 61.46
N ALA A 203 13.65 -13.85 60.75
CA ALA A 203 14.25 -15.06 61.34
C ALA A 203 15.36 -14.71 62.36
N GLN A 204 16.22 -13.75 62.04
CA GLN A 204 17.26 -13.28 62.98
C GLN A 204 16.65 -12.64 64.22
N SER A 205 15.58 -11.85 64.07
CA SER A 205 14.88 -11.23 65.18
C SER A 205 14.25 -12.28 66.11
N ALA A 206 13.66 -13.34 65.53
CA ALA A 206 13.15 -14.47 66.30
C ALA A 206 14.26 -15.21 67.07
N ALA A 207 15.43 -15.42 66.46
CA ALA A 207 16.58 -16.02 67.12
C ALA A 207 17.09 -15.16 68.30
N ASN A 208 17.17 -13.84 68.11
CA ASN A 208 17.56 -12.90 69.17
C ASN A 208 16.56 -12.90 70.34
N ALA A 209 15.26 -13.00 70.04
CA ALA A 209 14.22 -13.12 71.07
C ALA A 209 14.38 -14.43 71.87
N ALA A 210 14.57 -15.56 71.19
CA ALA A 210 14.82 -16.84 71.86
C ALA A 210 16.08 -16.81 72.74
N GLN A 211 17.16 -16.17 72.28
CA GLN A 211 18.36 -15.99 73.09
C GLN A 211 18.11 -15.10 74.32
N SER A 212 17.28 -14.07 74.17
CA SER A 212 16.89 -13.19 75.29
C SER A 212 16.08 -13.93 76.34
N GLU A 213 15.17 -14.83 75.94
CA GLU A 213 14.43 -15.70 76.85
C GLU A 213 15.38 -16.64 77.64
N LEU A 214 16.37 -17.23 76.97
CA LEU A 214 17.39 -18.06 77.64
C LEU A 214 18.21 -17.25 78.65
N ASN A 215 18.63 -16.03 78.30
CA ASN A 215 19.37 -15.14 79.19
C ASN A 215 18.53 -14.72 80.42
N ALA A 216 17.23 -14.47 80.23
CA ALA A 216 16.31 -14.16 81.31
C ALA A 216 16.18 -15.36 82.29
N LYS A 217 16.02 -16.57 81.76
CA LYS A 217 15.94 -17.80 82.57
C LYS A 217 17.25 -18.10 83.33
N ALA A 218 18.39 -17.84 82.69
CA ALA A 218 19.69 -17.94 83.36
C ALA A 218 19.82 -16.93 84.51
N SER A 219 19.34 -15.69 84.29
CA SER A 219 19.34 -14.64 85.31
C SER A 219 18.42 -14.98 86.49
N GLU A 220 17.23 -15.53 86.22
CA GLU A 220 16.30 -16.05 87.23
C GLU A 220 16.96 -17.14 88.08
N THR A 221 17.64 -18.10 87.44
CA THR A 221 18.36 -19.18 88.12
C THR A 221 19.49 -18.62 89.00
N ALA A 222 20.26 -17.65 88.50
CA ALA A 222 21.34 -17.01 89.26
C ALA A 222 20.81 -16.21 90.46
N ALA A 223 19.67 -15.52 90.31
CA ALA A 223 19.02 -14.81 91.40
C ALA A 223 18.51 -15.77 92.47
N ALA A 224 17.88 -16.88 92.09
CA ALA A 224 17.43 -17.92 93.01
C ALA A 224 18.60 -18.51 93.81
N LYS A 225 19.71 -18.85 93.12
CA LYS A 225 20.93 -19.33 93.79
C LYS A 225 21.49 -18.31 94.78
N SER A 226 21.56 -17.04 94.38
CA SER A 226 22.05 -15.97 95.26
C SER A 226 21.19 -15.83 96.52
N SER A 227 19.86 -15.98 96.38
CA SER A 227 18.94 -16.01 97.53
C SER A 227 19.26 -17.18 98.48
N SER A 228 19.43 -18.40 97.96
CA SER A 228 19.77 -19.57 98.77
C SER A 228 21.14 -19.45 99.45
N ASP A 229 22.14 -18.91 98.73
CA ASP A 229 23.47 -18.68 99.29
C ASP A 229 23.41 -17.63 100.42
N ALA A 230 22.59 -16.58 100.27
CA ALA A 230 22.36 -15.58 101.33
C ALA A 230 21.66 -16.17 102.56
N GLU A 231 20.65 -17.04 102.38
CA GLU A 231 19.98 -17.76 103.47
C GLU A 231 20.95 -18.69 104.22
N ALA A 232 21.79 -19.42 103.50
CA ALA A 232 22.80 -20.30 104.08
C ALA A 232 23.82 -19.47 104.90
N GLN A 233 24.25 -18.32 104.38
CA GLN A 233 25.18 -17.45 105.07
C GLN A 233 24.56 -16.79 106.31
N ALA A 234 23.29 -16.39 106.26
CA ALA A 234 22.55 -15.90 107.42
C ALA A 234 22.42 -16.98 108.51
N THR A 235 22.15 -18.22 108.11
CA THR A 235 22.09 -19.38 109.02
C THR A 235 23.45 -19.65 109.67
N ALA A 236 24.53 -19.65 108.88
CA ALA A 236 25.89 -19.84 109.38
C ALA A 236 26.30 -18.72 110.36
N ALA A 237 25.96 -17.46 110.05
CA ALA A 237 26.20 -16.33 110.95
C ALA A 237 25.44 -16.48 112.28
N THR A 238 24.19 -16.93 112.23
CA THR A 238 23.37 -17.18 113.43
C THR A 238 23.98 -18.28 114.30
N GLN A 239 24.44 -19.38 113.68
CA GLN A 239 25.12 -20.46 114.40
C GLN A 239 26.44 -19.99 115.02
N ALA A 240 27.27 -19.27 114.27
CA ALA A 240 28.53 -18.73 114.75
C ALA A 240 28.32 -17.78 115.95
N ALA A 241 27.28 -16.94 115.91
CA ALA A 241 26.90 -16.08 117.03
C ALA A 241 26.48 -16.89 118.27
N ALA A 242 25.69 -17.96 118.09
CA ALA A 242 25.27 -18.84 119.19
C ALA A 242 26.47 -19.60 119.81
N THR A 243 27.41 -20.07 118.99
CA THR A 243 28.65 -20.68 119.46
C THR A 243 29.49 -19.67 120.23
N ALA A 244 29.71 -18.47 119.69
CA ALA A 244 30.47 -17.42 120.36
C ALA A 244 29.86 -17.02 121.71
N ALA A 245 28.53 -16.92 121.80
CA ALA A 245 27.84 -16.67 123.06
C ALA A 245 28.03 -17.82 124.06
N SER A 246 27.97 -19.07 123.60
CA SER A 246 28.19 -20.26 124.44
C SER A 246 29.62 -20.33 124.96
N ASP A 247 30.61 -20.06 124.10
CA ASP A 247 32.03 -20.01 124.46
C ASP A 247 32.32 -18.88 125.47
N ALA A 248 31.68 -17.73 125.31
CA ALA A 248 31.76 -16.62 126.26
C ALA A 248 31.22 -17.03 127.64
N VAL A 249 30.08 -17.73 127.71
CA VAL A 249 29.55 -18.26 128.98
C VAL A 249 30.47 -19.34 129.57
N ALA A 250 30.95 -20.26 128.73
CA ALA A 250 31.82 -21.36 129.15
C ALA A 250 33.17 -20.88 129.68
N SER A 251 33.69 -19.74 129.23
CA SER A 251 34.93 -19.13 129.74
C SER A 251 34.69 -18.22 130.94
N ALA A 252 33.63 -17.41 130.93
CA ALA A 252 33.36 -16.45 132.00
C ALA A 252 32.92 -17.12 133.31
N VAL A 253 32.10 -18.18 133.25
CA VAL A 253 31.56 -18.83 134.47
C VAL A 253 32.66 -19.49 135.32
N PRO A 254 33.58 -20.31 134.77
CA PRO A 254 34.69 -20.88 135.54
C PRO A 254 35.66 -19.81 136.07
N ALA A 255 35.95 -18.78 135.27
CA ALA A 255 36.80 -17.67 135.69
C ALA A 255 36.19 -16.93 136.89
N ALA A 256 34.89 -16.59 136.82
CA ALA A 256 34.16 -15.98 137.94
C ALA A 256 34.11 -16.92 139.16
N ALA A 257 33.88 -18.22 138.98
CA ALA A 257 33.86 -19.19 140.07
C ALA A 257 35.25 -19.35 140.73
N GLN A 258 36.33 -19.32 139.96
CA GLN A 258 37.70 -19.33 140.47
C GLN A 258 38.02 -18.06 141.26
N GLN A 259 37.62 -16.89 140.75
CA GLN A 259 37.78 -15.63 141.45
C GLN A 259 37.05 -15.64 142.80
N ILE A 260 35.77 -16.01 142.82
CA ILE A 260 34.97 -16.13 144.06
C ILE A 260 35.63 -17.11 145.04
N ARG A 261 36.14 -18.25 144.55
CA ARG A 261 36.85 -19.23 145.40
C ARG A 261 38.12 -18.64 146.03
N SER A 262 38.89 -17.87 145.26
CA SER A 262 40.09 -17.19 145.75
C SER A 262 39.73 -16.16 146.83
N GLU A 263 38.72 -15.33 146.57
CA GLU A 263 38.24 -14.33 147.53
C GLU A 263 37.76 -14.97 148.84
N ILE A 264 37.02 -16.08 148.77
CA ILE A 264 36.60 -16.85 149.96
C ILE A 264 37.82 -17.42 150.70
N GLN A 265 38.82 -17.95 150.01
CA GLN A 265 40.05 -18.47 150.64
C GLN A 265 40.84 -17.37 151.35
N ASP A 266 40.94 -16.19 150.75
CA ASP A 266 41.57 -15.02 151.35
C ASP A 266 40.82 -14.56 152.61
N ASP A 267 39.49 -14.54 152.56
CA ASP A 267 38.65 -14.19 153.72
C ASP A 267 38.73 -15.24 154.84
N VAL A 268 38.76 -16.54 154.51
CA VAL A 268 38.99 -17.62 155.48
C VAL A 268 40.37 -17.45 156.13
N THR A 269 41.41 -17.21 155.34
CA THR A 269 42.77 -16.98 155.85
C THR A 269 42.80 -15.77 156.78
N ARG A 270 42.13 -14.67 156.40
CA ARG A 270 42.02 -13.46 157.24
C ARG A 270 41.27 -13.75 158.55
N ALA A 271 40.21 -14.56 158.50
CA ALA A 271 39.46 -14.97 159.68
C ALA A 271 40.29 -15.88 160.61
N GLU A 272 41.04 -16.84 160.07
CA GLU A 272 41.96 -17.71 160.83
C GLU A 272 43.09 -16.91 161.49
N GLN A 273 43.69 -15.96 160.77
CA GLN A 273 44.69 -15.04 161.33
C GLN A 273 44.08 -14.19 162.46
N SER A 274 42.86 -13.68 162.26
CA SER A 274 42.14 -12.92 163.29
C SER A 274 41.81 -13.77 164.52
N ALA A 275 41.38 -15.01 164.34
CA ALA A 275 41.14 -15.96 165.43
C ALA A 275 42.42 -16.31 166.19
N THR A 276 43.53 -16.52 165.47
CA THR A 276 44.85 -16.75 166.06
C THR A 276 45.32 -15.53 166.86
N ALA A 277 45.15 -14.33 166.33
CA ALA A 277 45.45 -13.09 167.04
C ALA A 277 44.58 -12.91 168.30
N ALA A 278 43.30 -13.28 168.23
CA ALA A 278 42.40 -13.28 169.38
C ALA A 278 42.82 -14.32 170.45
N ALA A 279 43.20 -15.53 170.05
CA ALA A 279 43.73 -16.56 170.96
C ALA A 279 45.06 -16.15 171.59
N GLY A 280 45.96 -15.55 170.81
CA GLY A 280 47.19 -14.95 171.32
C GLY A 280 46.92 -13.82 172.32
N SER A 281 45.94 -12.96 172.03
CA SER A 281 45.50 -11.90 172.95
C SER A 281 44.90 -12.47 174.23
N ALA A 282 44.11 -13.54 174.16
CA ALA A 282 43.57 -14.23 175.33
C ALA A 282 44.69 -14.89 176.17
N THR A 283 45.69 -15.49 175.52
CA THR A 283 46.87 -16.06 176.19
C THR A 283 47.69 -14.98 176.88
N ALA A 284 47.90 -13.84 176.21
CA ALA A 284 48.60 -12.68 176.78
C ALA A 284 47.81 -12.06 177.95
N ALA A 285 46.48 -12.03 177.87
CA ALA A 285 45.61 -11.60 178.96
C ALA A 285 45.73 -12.56 180.17
N ALA A 286 45.69 -13.88 179.96
CA ALA A 286 45.87 -14.88 181.00
C ALA A 286 47.28 -14.83 181.64
N ALA A 287 48.33 -14.59 180.85
CA ALA A 287 49.69 -14.37 181.35
C ALA A 287 49.79 -13.06 182.17
N SER A 288 49.12 -11.99 181.74
CA SER A 288 49.02 -10.73 182.48
C SER A 288 48.26 -10.91 183.80
N GLU A 289 47.22 -11.75 183.81
CA GLU A 289 46.46 -12.11 185.01
C GLU A 289 47.32 -12.94 186.00
N GLN A 290 48.12 -13.88 185.50
CA GLN A 290 49.09 -14.61 186.33
C GLN A 290 50.23 -13.73 186.86
N GLN A 291 50.75 -12.79 186.05
CA GLN A 291 51.76 -11.82 186.48
C GLN A 291 51.19 -10.86 187.55
N ALA A 292 49.95 -10.40 187.37
CA ALA A 292 49.25 -9.61 188.38
C ALA A 292 49.03 -10.40 189.69
N ALA A 293 48.70 -11.69 189.59
CA ALA A 293 48.55 -12.57 190.76
C ALA A 293 49.90 -12.90 191.45
N GLN A 294 51.02 -12.90 190.73
CA GLN A 294 52.37 -13.08 191.30
C GLN A 294 52.92 -11.79 191.95
N ALA A 295 52.52 -10.61 191.47
CA ALA A 295 52.89 -9.32 192.06
C ALA A 295 52.14 -9.01 193.38
N LEU A 296 51.15 -9.83 193.75
CA LEU A 296 50.34 -9.70 194.98
C LEU A 296 50.73 -10.71 196.09
N LYS A 297 51.85 -11.42 195.94
CA LYS A 297 52.49 -12.23 197.00
C LYS A 297 53.77 -11.57 197.48
#